data_AF-A0AAJ0UCW6-F1
#
_entry.id   AF-A0AAJ0UCW6-F1
#
_cell.length_a   1.000
_cell.length_b   1.000
_cell.length_c   1.000
_cell.angle_alpha   90.00
_cell.angle_beta   90.00
_cell.angle_gamma   90.00
#
_symmetry.space_group_name_H-M   'P 1'
#
loop_
_entity.id
_entity.type
_entity.pdbx_description
1 polymer ?
#
loop_
_entity_poly.entity_id
_entity_poly.type
_entity_poly.pdbx_seq_one_letter_code
_entity_poly.pdbx_strand_id
1 'polypeptide(L)'
;MTTHSNASTSSASQPQPAAGAETSTDDKIQVATIWLDGCSGCHMSFLDMDERLVDLVQKIDIVYSPFVDTKTLPEQVDVGIIEGSISNEEDLHKAKRFRKHCKLLISLGDCAVNGNIPAMRNPFKLESVYERAYLENVNVHQQIPSVGVPALLKTVLPVHAVVTIDVFVPGCPPNADAIHAVLSELIAGRTPQPLSHTRFGA
;
A
#
# COMPACT_ATOMS: atom_id res chain seq x y z
N MET A 1 22.07 69.98 -11.69
CA MET A 1 21.18 70.08 -10.52
C MET A 1 20.48 68.75 -10.36
N THR A 2 20.66 68.15 -9.18
CA THR A 2 19.87 67.08 -8.56
C THR A 2 19.71 65.75 -9.31
N THR A 3 20.62 64.85 -8.95
CA THR A 3 20.42 63.40 -8.79
C THR A 3 19.20 63.09 -7.92
N HIS A 4 18.32 62.20 -8.38
CA HIS A 4 17.52 61.36 -7.49
C HIS A 4 17.57 59.91 -7.98
N SER A 5 18.54 59.20 -7.41
CA SER A 5 18.56 57.75 -7.30
C SER A 5 17.33 57.32 -6.50
N ASN A 6 16.50 56.45 -7.07
CA ASN A 6 15.40 55.84 -6.34
C ASN A 6 15.70 54.36 -6.16
N ALA A 7 16.17 54.03 -4.96
CA ALA A 7 16.35 52.67 -4.49
C ALA A 7 14.97 52.07 -4.17
N SER A 8 14.55 51.07 -4.95
CA SER A 8 13.48 50.17 -4.55
C SER A 8 14.11 48.83 -4.17
N THR A 9 14.29 48.70 -2.87
CA THR A 9 14.74 47.52 -2.13
C THR A 9 13.97 46.26 -2.51
N SER A 10 14.70 45.19 -2.81
CA SER A 10 14.18 43.83 -2.90
C SER A 10 13.72 43.36 -1.52
N SER A 11 12.41 43.21 -1.33
CA SER A 11 11.89 42.47 -0.19
C SER A 11 11.96 40.99 -0.52
N ALA A 12 13.09 40.36 -0.18
CA ALA A 12 13.19 38.91 -0.10
C ALA A 12 12.15 38.40 0.90
N SER A 13 11.14 37.69 0.41
CA SER A 13 10.17 37.00 1.26
C SER A 13 10.89 35.90 2.02
N GLN A 14 11.04 36.07 3.33
CA GLN A 14 11.55 35.03 4.21
C GLN A 14 10.58 33.83 4.19
N PRO A 15 11.07 32.59 4.09
CA PRO A 15 10.21 31.42 4.20
C PRO A 15 9.75 31.28 5.66
N GLN A 16 8.43 31.21 5.87
CA GLN A 16 7.82 30.91 7.15
C GLN A 16 8.19 29.48 7.59
N PRO A 17 8.54 29.26 8.87
CA PRO A 17 8.81 27.93 9.39
C PRO A 17 7.50 27.12 9.45
N ALA A 18 7.53 25.91 8.87
CA ALA A 18 6.44 24.95 9.01
C ALA A 18 6.34 24.51 10.49
N ALA A 19 5.18 24.73 11.09
CA ALA A 19 4.85 24.25 12.42
C ALA A 19 4.28 22.83 12.31
N GLY A 20 4.98 21.87 12.91
CA GLY A 20 4.57 20.48 13.07
C GLY A 20 5.70 19.70 13.75
N ALA A 21 5.50 19.31 15.00
CA ALA A 21 6.52 18.85 15.94
C ALA A 21 7.47 17.75 15.42
N GLU A 22 8.77 18.00 15.49
CA GLU A 22 9.82 17.00 15.39
C GLU A 22 9.88 16.20 16.71
N THR A 23 9.27 15.01 16.73
CA THR A 23 9.61 13.96 17.69
C THR A 23 10.68 13.07 17.06
N SER A 24 11.78 12.84 17.79
CA SER A 24 12.92 12.00 17.37
C SER A 24 12.47 10.66 16.78
N THR A 25 12.92 10.36 15.56
CA THR A 25 12.54 9.21 14.74
C THR A 25 13.13 7.86 15.18
N ASP A 26 13.93 7.81 16.26
CA ASP A 26 14.71 6.62 16.62
C ASP A 26 13.94 5.53 17.41
N ASP A 27 12.76 5.83 17.97
CA ASP A 27 12.01 4.87 18.81
C ASP A 27 10.73 4.30 18.17
N LYS A 28 10.32 4.81 16.99
CA LYS A 28 9.08 4.35 16.32
C LYS A 28 9.36 3.19 15.36
N ILE A 29 8.43 2.24 15.31
CA ILE A 29 8.47 1.13 14.35
C ILE A 29 8.14 1.66 12.96
N GLN A 30 9.02 1.42 11.99
CA GLN A 30 8.80 1.85 10.62
C GLN A 30 7.87 0.88 9.90
N VAL A 31 6.79 1.41 9.35
CA VAL A 31 5.77 0.66 8.62
C VAL A 31 5.68 1.17 7.18
N ALA A 32 5.68 0.24 6.23
CA ALA A 32 5.41 0.52 4.82
C ALA A 32 4.18 -0.27 4.36
N THR A 33 3.29 0.36 3.59
CA THR A 33 2.10 -0.29 3.02
C THR A 33 2.00 -0.05 1.51
N ILE A 34 1.35 -0.96 0.78
CA ILE A 34 1.14 -0.82 -0.66
C ILE A 34 -0.14 -1.50 -1.14
N TRP A 35 -0.70 -0.97 -2.22
CA TRP A 35 -1.75 -1.58 -3.03
C TRP A 35 -1.15 -2.27 -4.25
N LEU A 36 -1.47 -3.55 -4.40
CA LEU A 36 -1.32 -4.30 -5.65
C LEU A 36 -2.69 -4.38 -6.33
N ASP A 37 -3.06 -5.52 -6.93
CA ASP A 37 -4.39 -5.71 -7.50
C ASP A 37 -5.42 -6.03 -6.40
N GLY A 38 -5.96 -4.98 -5.80
CA GLY A 38 -6.98 -5.00 -4.76
C GLY A 38 -7.94 -3.82 -4.89
N CYS A 39 -8.92 -3.74 -3.98
CA CYS A 39 -9.97 -2.72 -4.02
C CYS A 39 -9.71 -1.51 -3.10
N SER A 40 -8.53 -1.44 -2.46
CA SER A 40 -8.18 -0.51 -1.35
C SER A 40 -8.96 -0.73 -0.05
N GLY A 41 -9.88 -1.69 -0.02
CA GLY A 41 -10.74 -1.95 1.13
C GLY A 41 -9.98 -2.36 2.39
N CYS A 42 -8.83 -3.02 2.27
CA CYS A 42 -8.07 -3.41 3.48
C CYS A 42 -7.38 -2.20 4.11
N HIS A 43 -6.93 -1.25 3.29
CA HIS A 43 -6.46 0.05 3.75
C HIS A 43 -7.58 0.92 4.31
N MET A 44 -8.79 0.87 3.75
CA MET A 44 -9.94 1.53 4.38
C MET A 44 -10.26 0.93 5.75
N SER A 45 -10.27 -0.40 5.87
CA SER A 45 -10.45 -1.05 7.18
C SER A 45 -9.31 -0.74 8.17
N PHE A 46 -8.09 -0.51 7.69
CA PHE A 46 -7.02 0.04 8.52
C PHE A 46 -7.38 1.44 9.06
N LEU A 47 -8.00 2.29 8.23
CA LEU A 47 -8.45 3.61 8.64
C LEU A 47 -9.70 3.58 9.54
N ASP A 48 -10.54 2.55 9.42
CA ASP A 48 -11.71 2.29 10.28
C ASP A 48 -11.31 1.90 11.74
N MET A 49 -10.04 2.05 12.10
CA MET A 49 -9.59 2.04 13.50
C MET A 49 -9.99 3.31 14.27
N ASP A 50 -10.46 4.35 13.56
CA ASP A 50 -10.97 5.61 14.12
C ASP A 50 -9.98 6.26 15.10
N GLU A 51 -10.40 6.54 16.34
CA GLU A 51 -9.56 7.19 17.35
C GLU A 51 -8.30 6.41 17.71
N ARG A 52 -8.31 5.07 17.52
CA ARG A 52 -7.13 4.22 17.81
C ARG A 52 -5.96 4.54 16.88
N LEU A 53 -6.22 5.13 15.71
CA LEU A 53 -5.15 5.62 14.83
C LEU A 53 -4.29 6.67 15.52
N VAL A 54 -4.90 7.53 16.34
CA VAL A 54 -4.18 8.61 17.04
C VAL A 54 -3.14 8.03 17.99
N ASP A 55 -3.48 6.95 18.69
CA ASP A 55 -2.56 6.24 19.57
C ASP A 55 -1.52 5.43 18.78
N LEU A 56 -1.93 4.88 17.64
CA LEU A 56 -1.06 4.07 16.78
C LEU A 56 0.07 4.92 16.16
N VAL A 57 -0.23 6.12 15.65
CA VAL A 57 0.79 7.01 15.04
C VAL A 57 1.81 7.56 16.04
N GLN A 58 1.56 7.43 17.35
CA GLN A 58 2.59 7.70 18.37
C GLN A 58 3.65 6.59 18.43
N LYS A 59 3.32 5.37 18.00
CA LYS A 59 4.15 4.17 18.11
C LYS A 59 4.75 3.72 16.78
N ILE A 60 4.08 4.02 15.67
CA ILE A 60 4.54 3.68 14.32
C ILE A 60 4.84 4.92 13.49
N ASP A 61 5.77 4.78 12.57
CA ASP A 61 6.06 5.77 11.53
C ASP A 61 5.75 5.18 10.15
N ILE A 62 4.81 5.78 9.42
CA ILE A 62 4.41 5.31 8.08
C ILE A 62 5.33 5.94 7.04
N VAL A 63 6.39 5.22 6.71
CA VAL A 63 7.48 5.73 5.86
C VAL A 63 7.18 5.64 4.36
N TYR A 64 6.25 4.76 3.97
CA TYR A 64 5.82 4.57 2.59
C TYR A 64 4.41 4.00 2.56
N SER A 65 3.47 4.65 1.91
CA SER A 65 2.07 4.21 1.85
C SER A 65 1.32 4.99 0.78
N PRO A 66 0.23 4.45 0.20
CA PRO A 66 -0.74 5.25 -0.55
C PRO A 66 -1.30 6.46 0.22
N PHE A 67 -1.22 6.45 1.56
CA PHE A 67 -1.66 7.54 2.42
C PHE A 67 -0.65 8.68 2.60
N VAL A 68 0.61 8.48 2.23
CA VAL A 68 1.68 9.47 2.40
C VAL A 68 2.34 9.78 1.06
N ASP A 69 2.99 10.94 0.97
CA ASP A 69 3.52 11.39 -0.31
C ASP A 69 4.89 10.80 -0.68
N THR A 70 5.48 9.99 0.19
CA THR A 70 6.77 9.33 -0.04
C THR A 70 6.70 8.36 -1.22
N LYS A 71 7.47 8.65 -2.28
CA LYS A 71 7.49 7.82 -3.51
C LYS A 71 8.56 6.73 -3.51
N THR A 72 9.48 6.77 -2.55
CA THR A 72 10.61 5.84 -2.48
C THR A 72 10.51 4.99 -1.21
N LEU A 73 10.35 3.68 -1.37
CA LEU A 73 10.43 2.73 -0.26
C LEU A 73 11.86 2.69 0.30
N PRO A 74 12.07 3.00 1.60
CA PRO A 74 13.38 2.91 2.26
C PRO A 74 13.98 1.49 2.19
N GLU A 75 15.31 1.36 2.30
CA GLU A 75 16.00 0.07 2.15
C GLU A 75 15.77 -0.91 3.31
N GLN A 76 15.46 -0.41 4.51
CA GLN A 76 15.20 -1.21 5.69
C GLN A 76 13.96 -0.64 6.38
N VAL A 77 12.91 -1.45 6.44
CA VAL A 77 11.65 -1.13 7.11
C VAL A 77 11.29 -2.30 8.02
N ASP A 78 10.79 -2.02 9.22
CA ASP A 78 10.50 -3.08 10.19
C ASP A 78 9.32 -3.95 9.73
N VAL A 79 8.23 -3.32 9.29
CA VAL A 79 7.01 -4.01 8.87
C VAL A 79 6.54 -3.52 7.51
N GLY A 80 6.46 -4.44 6.55
CA GLY A 80 5.77 -4.24 5.28
C GLY A 80 4.36 -4.84 5.31
N ILE A 81 3.39 -4.14 4.74
CA ILE A 81 2.00 -4.60 4.62
C ILE A 81 1.61 -4.54 3.15
N ILE A 82 1.25 -5.69 2.58
CA ILE A 82 0.80 -5.81 1.20
C ILE A 82 -0.69 -6.13 1.18
N GLU A 83 -1.48 -5.25 0.57
CA GLU A 83 -2.84 -5.56 0.12
C GLU A 83 -2.84 -5.86 -1.37
N GLY A 84 -3.76 -6.75 -1.79
CA GLY A 84 -4.00 -7.05 -3.19
C GLY A 84 -3.20 -8.24 -3.70
N SER A 85 -3.67 -8.77 -4.82
CA SER A 85 -3.09 -9.91 -5.51
C SER A 85 -2.03 -9.47 -6.54
N ILE A 86 -1.29 -10.43 -7.09
CA ILE A 86 -0.30 -10.20 -8.14
C ILE A 86 -0.97 -10.45 -9.49
N SER A 87 -1.29 -9.39 -10.23
CA SER A 87 -2.02 -9.52 -11.50
C SER A 87 -1.27 -9.00 -12.71
N ASN A 88 -0.27 -8.14 -12.52
CA ASN A 88 0.57 -7.60 -13.58
C ASN A 88 2.07 -7.63 -13.21
N GLU A 89 2.91 -7.28 -14.17
CA GLU A 89 4.36 -7.22 -13.97
C GLU A 89 4.77 -6.21 -12.87
N GLU A 90 4.12 -5.05 -12.80
CA GLU A 90 4.42 -4.04 -11.78
C GLU A 90 4.11 -4.54 -10.36
N ASP A 91 3.01 -5.27 -10.18
CA ASP A 91 2.66 -5.88 -8.88
C ASP A 91 3.75 -6.87 -8.45
N LEU A 92 4.22 -7.70 -9.38
CA LEU A 92 5.30 -8.65 -9.14
C LEU A 92 6.60 -7.93 -8.73
N HIS A 93 6.93 -6.84 -9.41
CA HIS A 93 8.09 -6.01 -9.09
C HIS A 93 7.96 -5.36 -7.70
N LYS A 94 6.79 -4.79 -7.39
CA LYS A 94 6.46 -4.18 -6.10
C LYS A 94 6.56 -5.18 -4.95
N ALA A 95 5.97 -6.37 -5.10
CA ALA A 95 6.01 -7.42 -4.06
C ALA A 95 7.45 -7.88 -3.77
N LYS A 96 8.26 -8.12 -4.81
CA LYS A 96 9.68 -8.47 -4.65
C LYS A 96 10.48 -7.36 -3.98
N ARG A 97 10.22 -6.10 -4.35
CA ARG A 97 10.85 -4.93 -3.72
C ARG A 97 10.51 -4.83 -2.25
N PHE A 98 9.22 -4.96 -1.90
CA PHE A 98 8.77 -4.98 -0.51
C PHE A 98 9.45 -6.08 0.30
N ARG A 99 9.51 -7.31 -0.25
CA ARG A 99 10.17 -8.41 0.44
C ARG A 99 11.65 -8.15 0.71
N LYS A 100 12.36 -7.52 -0.23
CA LYS A 100 13.78 -7.19 -0.06
C LYS A 100 13.99 -6.10 1.02
N HIS A 101 13.06 -5.17 1.17
CA HIS A 101 13.23 -3.98 2.00
C HIS A 101 12.63 -4.12 3.40
N CYS A 102 11.66 -5.03 3.58
CA CYS A 102 10.96 -5.20 4.86
C CYS A 102 11.49 -6.40 5.64
N LYS A 103 11.73 -6.22 6.94
CA LYS A 103 12.13 -7.31 7.85
C LYS A 103 11.00 -8.31 8.03
N LEU A 104 9.79 -7.83 8.32
CA LEU A 104 8.55 -8.59 8.40
C LEU A 104 7.59 -8.17 7.29
N LEU A 105 6.91 -9.13 6.66
CA LEU A 105 5.95 -8.87 5.60
C LEU A 105 4.60 -9.52 5.91
N ILE A 106 3.55 -8.68 5.90
CA ILE A 106 2.17 -9.06 6.15
C ILE A 106 1.42 -9.13 4.82
N SER A 107 0.72 -10.24 4.60
CA SER A 107 -0.30 -10.36 3.56
C SER A 107 -1.66 -10.00 4.16
N LEU A 108 -2.18 -8.84 3.76
CA LEU A 108 -3.40 -8.25 4.32
C LEU A 108 -4.57 -8.42 3.34
N GLY A 109 -5.58 -9.17 3.79
CA GLY A 109 -6.83 -9.40 3.10
C GLY A 109 -6.81 -10.55 2.10
N ASP A 110 -8.00 -11.05 1.76
CA ASP A 110 -8.17 -12.27 0.98
C ASP A 110 -7.58 -12.17 -0.43
N CYS A 111 -7.55 -10.98 -1.05
CA CYS A 111 -6.84 -10.78 -2.32
C CYS A 111 -5.35 -11.10 -2.20
N ALA A 112 -4.68 -10.62 -1.15
CA ALA A 112 -3.26 -10.88 -0.95
C ALA A 112 -2.98 -12.33 -0.51
N VAL A 113 -3.90 -12.90 0.29
CA VAL A 113 -3.77 -14.24 0.86
C VAL A 113 -4.01 -15.34 -0.18
N ASN A 114 -5.04 -15.22 -1.04
CA ASN A 114 -5.47 -16.28 -1.95
C ASN A 114 -5.89 -15.79 -3.36
N GLY A 115 -5.78 -14.49 -3.66
CA GLY A 115 -6.14 -13.91 -4.96
C GLY A 115 -7.59 -13.41 -5.04
N ASN A 116 -8.54 -14.02 -4.32
CA ASN A 116 -9.95 -13.65 -4.21
C ASN A 116 -10.61 -13.15 -5.52
N ILE A 117 -11.28 -11.98 -5.49
CA ILE A 117 -12.06 -11.44 -6.62
C ILE A 117 -11.21 -11.24 -7.88
N PRO A 118 -10.00 -10.63 -7.83
CA PRO A 118 -9.10 -10.59 -8.99
C PRO A 118 -8.85 -11.95 -9.65
N ALA A 119 -8.68 -13.01 -8.84
CA ALA A 119 -8.41 -14.36 -9.34
C ALA A 119 -9.61 -15.02 -10.05
N MET A 120 -10.82 -14.43 -9.99
CA MET A 120 -11.97 -14.92 -10.76
C MET A 120 -11.75 -14.88 -12.27
N ARG A 121 -10.78 -14.10 -12.78
CA ARG A 121 -10.42 -14.12 -14.21
C ARG A 121 -9.60 -15.35 -14.62
N ASN A 122 -9.02 -16.08 -13.67
CA ASN A 122 -8.08 -17.19 -13.95
C ASN A 122 -8.65 -18.35 -14.79
N PRO A 123 -9.95 -18.70 -14.73
CA PRO A 123 -10.54 -19.71 -15.60
C PRO A 123 -10.65 -19.29 -17.07
N PHE A 124 -10.54 -17.98 -17.37
CA PHE A 124 -10.65 -17.45 -18.72
C PHE A 124 -9.28 -17.25 -19.38
N LYS A 125 -9.25 -17.27 -20.71
CA LYS A 125 -8.07 -16.86 -21.46
C LYS A 125 -7.84 -15.36 -21.26
N LEU A 126 -6.58 -14.96 -21.06
CA LEU A 126 -6.24 -13.56 -20.82
C LEU A 126 -6.64 -12.66 -21.99
N GLU A 127 -6.52 -13.16 -23.22
CA GLU A 127 -6.94 -12.48 -24.44
C GLU A 127 -8.44 -12.14 -24.40
N SER A 128 -9.28 -13.09 -23.98
CA SER A 128 -10.72 -12.88 -23.85
C SER A 128 -11.07 -11.84 -22.79
N VAL A 129 -10.27 -11.70 -21.72
CA VAL A 129 -10.44 -10.63 -20.72
C VAL A 129 -10.20 -9.26 -21.37
N TYR A 130 -9.12 -9.12 -22.16
CA TYR A 130 -8.82 -7.87 -22.87
C TYR A 130 -9.88 -7.54 -23.93
N GLU A 131 -10.25 -8.51 -24.76
CA GLU A 131 -11.28 -8.33 -25.80
C GLU A 131 -12.60 -7.86 -25.18
N ARG A 132 -13.03 -8.54 -24.10
CA ARG A 132 -14.25 -8.19 -23.38
C ARG A 132 -14.20 -6.77 -22.82
N ALA A 133 -13.09 -6.38 -22.20
CA ALA A 133 -12.98 -5.08 -21.53
C ALA A 133 -12.78 -3.92 -22.51
N TYR A 134 -11.96 -4.10 -23.55
CA TYR A 134 -11.44 -3.00 -24.37
C TYR A 134 -11.94 -2.96 -25.81
N LEU A 135 -12.58 -4.03 -26.30
CA LEU A 135 -13.12 -4.10 -27.66
C LEU A 135 -14.64 -4.23 -27.64
N GLU A 136 -15.17 -5.25 -26.96
CA GLU A 136 -16.61 -5.58 -27.02
C GLU A 136 -17.50 -4.57 -26.27
N ASN A 137 -17.08 -4.12 -25.09
CA ASN A 137 -17.87 -3.24 -24.21
C ASN A 137 -17.48 -1.76 -24.34
N VAL A 138 -16.71 -1.39 -25.36
CA VAL A 138 -16.20 -0.02 -25.52
C VAL A 138 -16.99 0.73 -26.58
N ASN A 139 -17.53 1.88 -26.18
CA ASN A 139 -18.28 2.78 -27.06
C ASN A 139 -17.39 3.64 -27.98
N VAL A 140 -16.17 3.95 -27.55
CA VAL A 140 -15.27 4.89 -28.25
C VAL A 140 -13.82 4.42 -28.16
N HIS A 141 -13.06 4.50 -29.25
CA HIS A 141 -11.64 4.15 -29.31
C HIS A 141 -11.32 2.72 -28.83
N GLN A 142 -11.93 1.74 -29.50
CA GLN A 142 -11.64 0.32 -29.26
C GLN A 142 -10.17 0.02 -29.56
N GLN A 143 -9.40 -0.30 -28.53
CA GLN A 143 -8.01 -0.72 -28.64
C GLN A 143 -7.57 -1.37 -27.33
N ILE A 144 -6.69 -2.37 -27.40
CA ILE A 144 -6.06 -2.95 -26.22
C ILE A 144 -4.90 -2.02 -25.79
N PRO A 145 -4.88 -1.52 -24.55
CA PRO A 145 -3.78 -0.69 -24.06
C PRO A 145 -2.46 -1.48 -24.01
N SER A 146 -1.38 -0.89 -24.55
CA SER A 146 -0.06 -1.52 -24.59
C SER A 146 1.11 -0.57 -24.33
N VAL A 147 0.87 0.74 -24.25
CA VAL A 147 1.91 1.76 -24.07
C VAL A 147 1.74 2.40 -22.70
N GLY A 148 2.81 2.40 -21.90
CA GLY A 148 2.82 3.05 -20.58
C GLY A 148 2.01 2.34 -19.50
N VAL A 149 1.56 1.10 -19.76
CA VAL A 149 0.82 0.27 -18.81
C VAL A 149 1.53 -1.09 -18.65
N PRO A 150 1.61 -1.65 -17.43
CA PRO A 150 2.24 -2.95 -17.23
C PRO A 150 1.38 -4.07 -17.83
N ALA A 151 2.05 -5.10 -18.38
CA ALA A 151 1.35 -6.26 -18.91
C ALA A 151 0.72 -7.08 -17.78
N LEU A 152 -0.53 -7.53 -17.97
CA LEU A 152 -1.15 -8.49 -17.07
C LEU A 152 -0.42 -9.84 -17.14
N LEU A 153 -0.25 -10.48 -15.99
CA LEU A 153 0.14 -11.87 -15.90
C LEU A 153 -0.99 -12.77 -16.41
N LYS A 154 -0.61 -13.94 -16.96
CA LYS A 154 -1.57 -14.95 -17.42
C LYS A 154 -2.55 -15.36 -16.32
N THR A 155 -2.04 -15.53 -15.10
CA THR A 155 -2.80 -15.97 -13.92
C THR A 155 -2.54 -14.99 -12.80
N VAL A 156 -3.60 -14.59 -12.10
CA VAL A 156 -3.52 -13.85 -10.84
C VAL A 156 -3.02 -14.77 -9.75
N LEU A 157 -2.02 -14.31 -8.99
CA LEU A 157 -1.38 -15.09 -7.94
C LEU A 157 -1.58 -14.43 -6.57
N PRO A 158 -1.73 -15.22 -5.49
CA PRO A 158 -1.57 -14.66 -4.16
C PRO A 158 -0.11 -14.24 -3.92
N VAL A 159 0.11 -13.31 -3.00
CA VAL A 159 1.45 -12.72 -2.77
C VAL A 159 2.47 -13.77 -2.32
N HIS A 160 2.04 -14.75 -1.52
CA HIS A 160 2.91 -15.82 -1.02
C HIS A 160 3.41 -16.78 -2.11
N ALA A 161 2.82 -16.75 -3.31
CA ALA A 161 3.31 -17.53 -4.45
C ALA A 161 4.57 -16.91 -5.08
N VAL A 162 4.87 -15.64 -4.80
CA VAL A 162 6.00 -14.92 -5.42
C VAL A 162 7.05 -14.46 -4.41
N VAL A 163 6.68 -14.25 -3.14
CA VAL A 163 7.60 -13.84 -2.06
C VAL A 163 7.21 -14.51 -0.74
N THR A 164 8.17 -14.71 0.16
CA THR A 164 7.90 -15.23 1.51
C THR A 164 7.10 -14.22 2.34
N ILE A 165 6.05 -14.69 3.00
CA ILE A 165 5.17 -13.92 3.89
C ILE A 165 5.30 -14.45 5.31
N ASP A 166 5.37 -13.53 6.28
CA ASP A 166 5.58 -13.85 7.69
C ASP A 166 4.25 -13.94 8.45
N VAL A 167 3.28 -13.08 8.10
CA VAL A 167 1.97 -13.02 8.75
C VAL A 167 0.86 -12.91 7.70
N PHE A 168 -0.20 -13.70 7.87
CA PHE A 168 -1.38 -13.69 7.01
C PHE A 168 -2.58 -13.18 7.80
N VAL A 169 -3.24 -12.14 7.29
CA VAL A 169 -4.42 -11.53 7.93
C VAL A 169 -5.61 -11.64 6.96
N PRO A 170 -6.40 -12.73 7.01
CA PRO A 170 -7.51 -12.95 6.08
C PRO A 170 -8.71 -12.02 6.34
N GLY A 171 -9.60 -11.92 5.37
CA GLY A 171 -10.82 -11.08 5.37
C GLY A 171 -10.92 -10.19 4.13
N CYS A 172 -12.13 -9.75 3.76
CA CYS A 172 -12.34 -8.96 2.53
C CYS A 172 -13.26 -7.72 2.75
N PRO A 173 -12.82 -6.69 3.50
CA PRO A 173 -11.51 -6.59 4.15
C PRO A 173 -11.47 -7.25 5.55
N PRO A 174 -10.27 -7.55 6.10
CA PRO A 174 -10.15 -7.93 7.50
C PRO A 174 -10.73 -6.83 8.38
N ASN A 175 -11.46 -7.17 9.46
CA ASN A 175 -12.02 -6.18 10.38
C ASN A 175 -10.90 -5.34 11.04
N ALA A 176 -11.15 -4.03 11.24
CA ALA A 176 -10.25 -3.09 11.89
C ALA A 176 -9.68 -3.60 13.23
N ASP A 177 -10.48 -4.29 14.05
CA ASP A 177 -10.06 -4.88 15.32
C ASP A 177 -8.99 -5.97 15.13
N ALA A 178 -9.12 -6.78 14.08
CA ALA A 178 -8.13 -7.80 13.76
C ALA A 178 -6.81 -7.16 13.30
N ILE A 179 -6.89 -6.12 12.47
CA ILE A 179 -5.70 -5.37 12.02
C ILE A 179 -5.02 -4.70 13.22
N HIS A 180 -5.78 -4.02 14.07
CA HIS A 180 -5.29 -3.38 15.29
C HIS A 180 -4.61 -4.38 16.24
N ALA A 181 -5.21 -5.56 16.45
CA ALA A 181 -4.65 -6.61 17.30
C ALA A 181 -3.30 -7.10 16.76
N VAL A 182 -3.21 -7.37 15.45
CA VAL A 182 -1.96 -7.79 14.81
C VAL A 182 -0.87 -6.74 14.96
N LEU A 183 -1.17 -5.47 14.68
CA LEU A 183 -0.20 -4.39 14.83
C LEU A 183 0.21 -4.19 16.29
N SER A 184 -0.72 -4.27 17.23
CA SER A 184 -0.44 -4.13 18.66
C SER A 184 0.49 -5.22 19.18
N GLU A 185 0.30 -6.47 18.76
CA GLU A 185 1.20 -7.58 19.12
C GLU A 185 2.60 -7.37 18.54
N LEU A 186 2.69 -6.97 17.27
CA LEU A 186 3.97 -6.67 16.62
C LEU A 186 4.71 -5.51 17.29
N ILE A 187 4.00 -4.43 17.63
CA ILE A 187 4.56 -3.29 18.36
C ILE A 187 5.11 -3.72 19.73
N ALA A 188 4.46 -4.68 20.38
CA ALA A 188 4.91 -5.21 21.65
C ALA A 188 5.97 -6.33 21.52
N GLY A 189 6.50 -6.58 20.32
CA GLY A 189 7.52 -7.59 20.06
C GLY A 189 7.02 -9.03 20.18
N ARG A 190 5.71 -9.26 20.11
CA ARG A 190 5.07 -10.58 20.19
C ARG A 190 4.69 -11.09 18.80
N THR A 191 4.59 -12.41 18.66
CA THR A 191 4.11 -13.05 17.44
C THR A 191 2.58 -12.94 17.37
N PRO A 192 2.01 -12.26 16.35
CA PRO A 192 0.56 -12.12 16.24
C PRO A 192 -0.11 -13.46 15.94
N GLN A 193 -1.36 -13.62 16.38
CA GLN A 193 -2.22 -14.76 16.05
C GLN A 193 -3.47 -14.28 15.28
N PRO A 194 -3.36 -13.92 13.98
CA PRO A 194 -4.48 -13.31 13.25
C PRO A 194 -5.76 -14.16 13.24
N LEU A 195 -5.64 -15.48 13.25
CA LEU A 195 -6.77 -16.42 13.19
C LEU A 195 -7.64 -16.45 14.46
N SER A 196 -7.20 -15.84 15.57
CA SER A 196 -8.08 -15.63 16.74
C SER A 196 -9.05 -14.46 16.53
N HIS A 197 -8.82 -13.62 15.53
CA HIS A 197 -9.59 -12.39 15.28
C HIS A 197 -10.25 -12.35 13.90
N THR A 198 -9.81 -13.17 12.94
CA THR A 198 -10.38 -13.20 11.60
C THR A 198 -10.27 -14.59 10.95
N ARG A 199 -11.05 -14.82 9.90
CA ARG A 199 -11.05 -16.04 9.08
C ARG A 199 -11.26 -15.70 7.60
N PHE A 200 -11.01 -16.65 6.73
CA PHE A 200 -11.32 -16.51 5.31
C PHE A 200 -12.83 -16.30 5.08
N GLY A 201 -13.20 -15.33 4.23
CA GLY A 201 -14.60 -15.01 3.92
C GLY A 201 -15.40 -14.45 5.10
N ALA A 202 -14.71 -13.91 6.12
CA ALA A 202 -15.32 -13.16 7.22
C ALA A 202 -15.86 -11.80 6.75
#